data_AF-A0A6V7EEP2-F1
#
_entry.id   AF-A0A6V7EEP2-F1
#
_cell.length_a   1.000
_cell.length_b   1.000
_cell.length_c   1.000
_cell.angle_alpha   90.00
_cell.angle_beta   90.00
_cell.angle_gamma   90.00
#
_symmetry.space_group_name_H-M   'P 1'
#
loop_
_entity.id
_entity.type
_entity.pdbx_description
1 polymer ?
#
loop_
_entity_poly.entity_id
_entity_poly.type
_entity_poly.pdbx_seq_one_letter_code
_entity_poly.pdbx_strand_id
1 'polypeptide(L)'
;MVTGALALLLAPAALVGSATHAPIAWAGFWGISLLLGILASVIGNALWNRASRVLPLTLVGQMIVFETVFALLYGFAWEMRLPTPLELAAIACLLVGVLWCAALHAEAK
;
A
#
# COMPACT_ATOMS: atom_id res chain seq x y z
N MET A 1 -7.13 -13.38 10.07
CA MET A 1 -7.71 -14.17 11.20
C MET A 1 -6.71 -14.32 12.34
N VAL A 2 -5.51 -14.87 12.10
CA VAL A 2 -4.47 -15.07 13.15
C VAL A 2 -3.99 -13.75 13.80
N THR A 3 -3.81 -12.68 13.03
CA THR A 3 -3.43 -11.35 13.54
C THR A 3 -4.51 -10.67 14.39
N GLY A 4 -5.79 -10.87 14.06
CA GLY A 4 -6.91 -10.30 14.82
C GLY A 4 -7.10 -10.98 16.18
N ALA A 5 -6.91 -12.30 16.24
CA ALA A 5 -6.96 -13.05 17.50
C ALA A 5 -5.80 -12.68 18.43
N LEU A 6 -4.59 -12.51 17.90
CA LEU A 6 -3.43 -12.00 18.64
C LEU A 6 -3.65 -10.58 19.18
N ALA A 7 -4.27 -9.70 18.39
CA ALA A 7 -4.60 -8.34 18.81
C ALA A 7 -5.61 -8.33 19.97
N LEU A 8 -6.63 -9.18 19.94
CA LEU A 8 -7.59 -9.31 21.05
C LEU A 8 -6.95 -9.88 22.32
N LEU A 9 -6.00 -10.81 22.17
CA LEU A 9 -5.30 -11.41 23.30
C LEU A 9 -4.30 -10.42 23.95
N LEU A 10 -3.70 -9.53 23.16
CA LEU A 10 -2.76 -8.50 23.60
C LEU A 10 -3.45 -7.19 24.01
N ALA A 11 -4.71 -6.96 23.62
CA ALA A 11 -5.46 -5.75 23.96
C ALA A 11 -5.52 -5.45 25.47
N PRO A 12 -5.73 -6.42 26.38
CA PRO A 12 -5.71 -6.15 27.81
C PRO A 12 -4.33 -5.68 28.29
N ALA A 13 -3.25 -6.28 27.77
CA ALA A 13 -1.88 -5.88 28.11
C ALA A 13 -1.52 -4.49 27.56
N ALA A 14 -2.04 -4.12 26.39
CA ALA A 14 -1.85 -2.80 25.79
C ALA A 14 -2.56 -1.67 26.58
N LEU A 15 -3.69 -2.00 27.23
CA LEU A 15 -4.46 -1.04 28.03
C LEU A 15 -3.87 -0.78 29.43
N VAL A 16 -3.09 -1.71 29.99
CA VAL A 16 -2.50 -1.59 31.34
C VAL A 16 -1.35 -0.57 31.41
N GLY A 17 -0.88 -0.05 30.27
CA GLY A 17 0.18 0.97 30.19
C GLY A 17 -0.08 2.08 29.18
N SER A 18 -1.31 2.20 28.66
CA SER A 18 -1.63 3.19 27.63
C SER A 18 -1.60 4.60 28.22
N ALA A 19 -0.59 5.39 27.85
CA ALA A 19 -0.54 6.81 28.18
C ALA A 19 -1.77 7.52 27.59
N THR A 20 -2.52 8.26 28.41
CA THR A 20 -3.64 9.09 27.94
C THR A 20 -3.13 10.09 26.90
N HIS A 21 -3.51 9.89 25.64
CA HIS A 21 -3.13 10.78 24.55
C HIS A 21 -3.87 12.11 24.67
N ALA A 22 -3.15 13.22 24.47
CA ALA A 22 -3.75 14.55 24.50
C ALA A 22 -4.84 14.68 23.42
N PRO A 23 -5.90 15.48 23.63
CA PRO A 23 -7.00 15.65 22.66
C PRO A 23 -6.53 16.07 21.26
N ILE A 24 -5.43 16.82 21.17
CA ILE A 24 -4.82 17.25 19.91
C ILE A 24 -4.27 16.07 19.09
N ALA A 25 -3.81 15.00 19.73
CA ALA A 25 -3.32 13.79 19.05
C ALA A 25 -4.47 13.03 18.38
N TRP A 26 -5.64 13.00 19.01
CA TRP A 26 -6.86 12.45 18.42
C TRP A 26 -7.34 13.26 17.22
N ALA A 27 -7.30 14.60 17.30
CA ALA A 27 -7.63 15.47 16.19
C ALA A 27 -6.68 15.27 14.99
N GLY A 28 -5.38 15.13 15.25
CA GLY A 28 -4.38 14.82 14.22
C GLY A 28 -4.62 13.45 13.56
N PHE A 29 -4.90 12.42 14.36
CA PHE A 29 -5.24 11.08 13.85
C PHE A 29 -6.46 11.09 12.94
N TRP A 30 -7.56 11.71 13.38
CA TRP A 30 -8.78 11.82 12.58
C TRP A 30 -8.56 12.67 11.33
N GLY A 31 -7.80 13.76 11.44
CA GLY A 31 -7.46 14.63 10.32
C GLY A 31 -6.67 13.90 9.23
N ILE A 32 -5.61 13.18 9.61
CA ILE A 32 -4.80 12.39 8.67
C ILE A 32 -5.62 11.23 8.11
N SER A 33 -6.41 10.53 8.93
CA SER A 33 -7.23 9.40 8.47
C SER A 33 -8.31 9.84 7.47
N LEU A 34 -8.97 10.97 7.72
CA LEU A 34 -9.95 11.54 6.80
C LEU A 34 -9.27 12.04 5.52
N LEU A 35 -8.15 12.74 5.64
CA LEU A 35 -7.40 13.19 4.48
C LEU A 35 -6.99 12.00 3.61
N LEU A 36 -6.39 10.98 4.20
CA LEU A 36 -5.96 9.77 3.49
C LEU A 36 -7.16 9.04 2.88
N GLY A 37 -8.27 8.93 3.61
CA GLY A 37 -9.51 8.33 3.11
C GLY A 37 -10.08 9.09 1.91
N ILE A 38 -10.11 10.42 1.95
CA ILE A 38 -10.62 11.25 0.86
C ILE A 38 -9.66 11.21 -0.34
N LEU A 39 -8.36 11.40 -0.13
CA LEU A 39 -7.39 11.38 -1.22
C LEU A 39 -7.30 10.00 -1.87
N ALA A 40 -7.11 8.94 -1.09
CA ALA A 40 -6.97 7.59 -1.61
C ALA A 40 -8.27 7.10 -2.28
N SER A 41 -9.43 7.42 -1.73
CA SER A 41 -10.71 6.93 -2.27
C SER A 41 -11.28 7.84 -3.36
N VAL A 42 -11.49 9.13 -3.07
CA VAL A 42 -12.18 10.04 -4.01
C VAL A 42 -11.27 10.42 -5.17
N ILE A 43 -10.06 10.89 -4.88
CA ILE A 43 -9.11 11.30 -5.92
C ILE A 43 -8.55 10.07 -6.63
N GLY A 44 -8.21 9.01 -5.88
CA GLY A 44 -7.82 7.72 -6.44
C GLY A 44 -8.85 7.17 -7.42
N ASN A 45 -10.12 7.07 -7.03
CA ASN A 45 -11.17 6.59 -7.93
C ASN A 45 -11.42 7.54 -9.12
N ALA A 46 -11.33 8.86 -8.92
CA ALA A 46 -11.53 9.82 -10.01
C ALA A 46 -10.43 9.71 -11.08
N LEU A 47 -9.17 9.61 -10.65
CA LEU A 47 -8.03 9.38 -11.52
C LEU A 47 -8.12 8.01 -12.20
N TRP A 48 -8.51 6.97 -11.47
CA TRP A 48 -8.72 5.63 -12.00
C TRP A 48 -9.81 5.59 -13.07
N ASN A 49 -10.94 6.25 -12.84
CA ASN A 49 -12.03 6.36 -13.82
C ASN A 49 -11.61 7.12 -15.08
N ARG A 50 -10.79 8.17 -14.93
CA ARG A 50 -10.20 8.89 -16.07
C ARG A 50 -9.21 8.02 -16.84
N ALA A 51 -8.29 7.36 -16.15
CA ALA A 51 -7.27 6.50 -16.75
C ALA A 51 -7.91 5.30 -17.50
N SER A 52 -8.88 4.62 -16.88
CA SER A 52 -9.57 3.48 -17.48
C SER A 52 -10.35 3.82 -18.75
N ARG A 53 -10.72 5.10 -18.93
CA ARG A 53 -11.43 5.57 -20.14
C ARG A 53 -10.48 5.98 -21.26
N VAL A 54 -9.24 6.33 -20.95
CA VAL A 54 -8.28 6.90 -21.91
C VAL A 54 -7.22 5.88 -22.32
N LEU A 55 -6.91 4.91 -21.47
CA LEU A 55 -5.83 3.96 -21.70
C LEU A 55 -6.34 2.56 -22.07
N PRO A 56 -5.68 1.86 -23.03
CA PRO A 56 -5.87 0.44 -23.25
C PRO A 56 -5.59 -0.37 -21.98
N LEU A 57 -6.35 -1.45 -21.78
CA LEU A 57 -6.37 -2.29 -20.57
C LEU A 57 -4.97 -2.75 -20.11
N THR A 58 -4.04 -2.90 -21.06
CA THR A 58 -2.64 -3.27 -20.81
C THR A 58 -1.85 -2.20 -20.05
N LEU A 59 -2.09 -0.91 -20.29
CA LEU A 59 -1.39 0.17 -19.58
C LEU A 59 -1.92 0.38 -18.15
N VAL A 60 -3.19 0.04 -17.91
CA VAL A 60 -3.79 0.08 -16.57
C VAL A 60 -3.15 -0.98 -15.66
N GLY A 61 -2.90 -2.18 -16.19
CA GLY A 61 -2.17 -3.24 -15.48
C GLY A 61 -0.77 -2.80 -15.07
N GLN A 62 -0.05 -2.10 -15.94
CA GLN A 62 1.29 -1.56 -15.62
C GLN A 62 1.27 -0.46 -14.54
N MET A 63 0.17 0.29 -14.43
CA MET A 63 0.05 1.35 -13.42
C MET A 63 -0.02 0.81 -11.99
N ILE A 64 -0.79 -0.27 -11.76
CA ILE A 64 -0.89 -0.96 -10.45
C ILE A 64 0.47 -1.52 -10.00
N VAL A 65 1.26 -1.97 -10.98
CA VAL A 65 2.61 -2.49 -10.73
C VAL A 65 3.51 -1.38 -10.21
N PHE A 66 3.50 -0.24 -10.90
CA PHE A 66 4.27 0.92 -10.48
C PHE A 66 3.87 1.38 -9.09
N GLU A 67 2.58 1.39 -8.77
CA GLU A 67 2.10 1.71 -7.42
C GLU A 67 2.74 0.82 -6.36
N THR A 68 2.73 -0.50 -6.58
CA THR A 68 3.31 -1.47 -5.63
C THR A 68 4.83 -1.29 -5.49
N VAL A 69 5.54 -1.08 -6.60
CA VAL A 69 7.00 -0.86 -6.60
C VAL A 69 7.37 0.44 -5.90
N PHE A 70 6.66 1.54 -6.19
CA PHE A 70 6.88 2.83 -5.53
C PHE A 70 6.56 2.77 -4.04
N ALA A 71 5.52 2.05 -3.63
CA ALA A 71 5.19 1.86 -2.22
C ALA A 71 6.33 1.14 -1.46
N LEU A 72 6.91 0.10 -2.07
CA LEU A 72 8.06 -0.61 -1.50
C LEU A 72 9.30 0.28 -1.41
N LEU A 73 9.63 1.01 -2.49
CA LEU A 73 10.74 1.95 -2.50
C LEU A 73 10.58 3.07 -1.47
N TYR A 74 9.37 3.61 -1.34
CA TYR A 74 9.05 4.61 -0.32
C TYR A 74 9.19 4.05 1.09
N GLY A 75 8.76 2.80 1.33
CA GLY A 75 8.97 2.12 2.62
C GLY A 75 10.45 2.03 3.00
N PHE A 76 11.30 1.58 2.08
CA PHE A 76 12.76 1.52 2.33
C PHE A 76 13.38 2.91 2.52
N ALA A 77 12.94 3.90 1.75
CA ALA A 77 13.39 5.28 1.90
C ALA A 77 12.99 5.88 3.26
N TRP A 78 11.77 5.61 3.71
CA TRP A 78 11.24 6.07 5.00
C TRP A 78 11.98 5.43 6.18
N GLU A 79 12.31 4.15 6.07
CA GLU A 79 13.06 3.42 7.10
C GLU A 79 14.57 3.74 7.10
N MET A 80 15.07 4.52 6.14
CA MET A 80 16.51 4.81 5.93
C MET A 80 17.40 3.55 6.01
N ARG A 81 16.88 2.41 5.56
CA ARG A 81 17.58 1.12 5.58
C ARG A 81 17.80 0.63 4.16
N LEU A 82 18.97 0.01 3.94
CA LEU A 82 19.22 -0.72 2.71
C LEU A 82 18.38 -2.00 2.72
N PRO A 83 17.72 -2.34 1.59
CA PRO A 83 16.88 -3.53 1.50
C PRO A 83 17.71 -4.77 1.78
N THR A 84 17.17 -5.66 2.60
CA THR A 84 17.79 -6.94 2.89
C THR A 84 17.79 -7.83 1.63
N PRO A 85 18.68 -8.82 1.52
CA PRO A 85 18.71 -9.72 0.35
C PRO A 85 17.39 -10.45 0.12
N LEU A 86 16.64 -10.73 1.20
CA LEU A 86 15.33 -11.36 1.13
C LEU A 86 14.26 -10.41 0.57
N GLU A 87 14.28 -9.14 0.97
CA GLU A 87 13.40 -8.11 0.39
C GLU A 87 13.74 -7.87 -1.08
N LEU A 88 15.01 -7.88 -1.45
CA LEU A 88 15.43 -7.77 -2.85
C LEU A 88 14.93 -8.95 -3.68
N ALA A 89 15.00 -10.18 -3.14
CA ALA A 89 14.44 -11.36 -3.77
C ALA A 89 12.91 -11.29 -3.89
N ALA A 90 12.23 -10.77 -2.87
CA ALA A 90 10.78 -10.55 -2.90
C ALA A 90 10.40 -9.52 -3.98
N ILE A 91 11.11 -8.39 -4.06
CA ILE A 91 10.91 -7.37 -5.10
C ILE A 91 11.17 -7.96 -6.47
N ALA A 92 12.27 -8.71 -6.66
CA ALA A 92 12.59 -9.35 -7.93
C ALA A 92 11.52 -10.36 -8.34
N CYS A 93 11.04 -11.20 -7.42
CA CYS A 93 9.97 -12.17 -7.69
C CYS A 93 8.65 -11.46 -8.05
N LEU A 94 8.34 -10.35 -7.38
CA LEU A 94 7.16 -9.54 -7.64
C LEU A 94 7.25 -8.88 -9.03
N LEU A 95 8.39 -8.26 -9.35
CA LEU A 95 8.68 -7.68 -10.67
C LEU A 95 8.61 -8.74 -11.78
N VAL A 96 9.20 -9.91 -11.59
CA VAL A 96 9.20 -11.00 -12.57
C VAL A 96 7.78 -11.53 -12.80
N GLY A 97 7.04 -11.85 -11.73
CA GLY A 97 5.68 -12.36 -11.85
C GLY A 97 4.76 -11.37 -12.56
N VAL A 98 4.95 -10.09 -12.29
CA VAL A 98 4.23 -9.01 -12.95
C VAL A 98 4.61 -8.85 -14.42
N LEU A 99 5.91 -8.75 -14.74
CA LEU A 99 6.39 -8.56 -16.10
C LEU A 99 5.99 -9.75 -16.99
N TRP A 100 6.03 -10.95 -16.43
CA TRP A 100 5.56 -12.17 -17.09
C TRP A 100 4.06 -12.11 -17.39
N CYS A 101 3.24 -11.67 -16.43
CA CYS A 101 1.81 -11.53 -16.62
C CYS A 101 1.47 -10.45 -17.67
N ALA A 102 2.18 -9.33 -17.64
CA ALA A 102 2.05 -8.23 -18.60
C ALA A 102 2.51 -8.64 -20.02
N ALA A 103 3.61 -9.38 -20.13
CA ALA A 103 4.12 -9.88 -21.41
C ALA A 103 3.14 -10.88 -22.05
N LEU A 104 2.62 -11.83 -21.27
CA LEU A 104 1.65 -12.81 -21.78
C LEU A 104 0.33 -12.16 -22.25
N HIS A 105 -0.14 -11.12 -21.57
CA HIS A 105 -1.33 -10.39 -22.00
C HIS A 105 -1.08 -9.39 -23.14
N ALA A 106 0.17 -9.02 -23.39
CA ALA A 106 0.55 -8.21 -24.55
C ALA A 106 0.60 -9.03 -25.85
N GLU A 107 0.95 -10.32 -25.78
CA GLU A 107 0.99 -11.22 -26.94
C GLU A 107 -0.37 -11.83 -27.31
N ALA A 108 -1.36 -11.76 -26.42
CA ALA A 108 -2.70 -12.26 -26.68
C ALA A 108 -3.59 -11.30 -27.51
N LYS A 109 -3.01 -10.27 -28.14
CA LYS A 109 -3.72 -9.28 -28.96
C LYS A 109 -3.28 -9.33 -30.42
#